data_AF-A0A383A1P8-F1
#
_entry.id   AF-A0A383A1P8-F1
#
_cell.length_a   1.000
_cell.length_b   1.000
_cell.length_c   1.000
_cell.angle_alpha   90.00
_cell.angle_beta   90.00
_cell.angle_gamma   90.00
#
_symmetry.space_group_name_H-M   'P 1'
#
loop_
_entity.id
_entity.type
_entity.pdbx_description
1 polymer ?
#
loop_
_entity_poly.entity_id
_entity_poly.type
_entity_poly.pdbx_seq_one_letter_code
_entity_poly.pdbx_strand_id
1 'polypeptide(L)'
;MNFAKLLQEKANYDAQLMGDINAYLISLKANDIPSVQMDMMVRELNGMGYSVNAESMVDLLSNSNYISKVTTDTIDLVHRHSNKNDDADKKKVRKLAVKTAKKKVKK
;
A
#
# COMPACT_ATOMS: atom_id res chain seq x y z
N MET A 1 -29.89 -0.47 27.75
CA MET A 1 -28.95 -0.53 26.60
C MET A 1 -27.57 -0.19 27.13
N ASN A 2 -26.55 -1.03 26.89
CA ASN A 2 -25.26 -0.91 27.56
C ASN A 2 -24.23 -0.30 26.58
N PHE A 3 -24.08 1.03 26.63
CA PHE A 3 -23.24 1.80 25.70
C PHE A 3 -21.79 1.30 25.63
N ALA A 4 -21.24 0.83 26.75
CA ALA A 4 -19.89 0.25 26.80
C ALA A 4 -19.77 -1.03 25.94
N LYS A 5 -20.81 -1.87 25.89
CA LYS A 5 -20.82 -3.09 25.08
C LYS A 5 -20.85 -2.79 23.59
N LEU A 6 -21.63 -1.78 23.18
CA LEU A 6 -21.71 -1.32 21.79
C LEU A 6 -20.38 -0.71 21.32
N LEU A 7 -19.71 0.05 22.18
CA LEU A 7 -18.39 0.61 21.88
C LEU A 7 -17.32 -0.50 21.74
N GLN A 8 -17.39 -1.52 22.59
CA GLN A 8 -16.48 -2.66 22.52
C GLN A 8 -16.72 -3.52 21.27
N GLU A 9 -17.99 -3.79 20.93
CA GLU A 9 -18.35 -4.49 19.69
C GLU A 9 -17.88 -3.72 18.45
N LYS A 10 -18.03 -2.38 18.43
CA LYS A 10 -17.51 -1.54 17.35
C LYS A 10 -15.99 -1.61 17.24
N ALA A 11 -15.27 -1.50 18.35
CA ALA A 11 -13.81 -1.59 18.34
C ALA A 11 -13.33 -2.96 17.85
N ASN A 12 -14.05 -4.03 18.21
CA ASN A 12 -13.73 -5.38 17.76
C ASN A 12 -13.98 -5.55 16.26
N TYR A 13 -15.09 -5.00 15.75
CA TYR A 13 -15.40 -4.96 14.33
C TYR A 13 -14.34 -4.19 13.53
N ASP A 14 -13.95 -3.00 14.01
CA ASP A 14 -12.93 -2.17 13.38
C ASP A 14 -11.56 -2.88 13.35
N ALA A 15 -11.20 -3.60 14.43
CA ALA A 15 -9.97 -4.37 14.51
C ALA A 15 -9.95 -5.59 13.57
N GLN A 16 -11.08 -6.30 13.46
CA GLN A 16 -11.22 -7.43 12.53
C GLN A 16 -11.14 -6.95 11.08
N LEU A 17 -11.86 -5.88 10.75
CA LEU A 17 -11.82 -5.25 9.43
C LEU A 17 -10.39 -4.84 9.05
N MET A 18 -9.68 -4.16 9.93
CA MET A 18 -8.28 -3.78 9.69
C MET A 18 -7.34 -4.99 9.59
N GLY A 19 -7.60 -6.06 10.34
CA GLY A 19 -6.87 -7.32 10.25
C GLY A 19 -7.00 -7.97 8.87
N ASP A 20 -8.24 -8.09 8.39
CA ASP A 20 -8.55 -8.69 7.08
C ASP A 20 -8.01 -7.83 5.93
N ILE A 21 -8.14 -6.51 6.01
CA ILE A 21 -7.54 -5.55 5.07
C ILE A 21 -6.02 -5.72 5.02
N ASN A 22 -5.36 -5.80 6.19
CA ASN A 22 -3.91 -5.97 6.23
C ASN A 22 -3.47 -7.33 5.67
N ALA A 23 -4.20 -8.41 5.99
CA ALA A 23 -3.92 -9.73 5.43
C ALA A 23 -4.04 -9.72 3.89
N TYR A 24 -5.08 -9.05 3.37
CA TYR A 24 -5.28 -8.86 1.94
C TYR A 24 -4.10 -8.11 1.31
N LEU A 25 -3.73 -6.94 1.85
CA LEU A 25 -2.59 -6.15 1.34
C LEU A 25 -1.26 -6.91 1.40
N ILE A 26 -1.01 -7.69 2.46
CA ILE A 26 0.18 -8.54 2.59
C ILE A 26 0.19 -9.62 1.50
N SER A 27 -0.97 -10.24 1.23
CA SER A 27 -1.08 -11.26 0.17
C SER A 27 -0.81 -10.66 -1.21
N LEU A 28 -1.30 -9.45 -1.50
CA LEU A 28 -1.04 -8.74 -2.75
C LEU A 28 0.43 -8.41 -2.91
N LYS A 29 1.05 -7.91 -1.84
CA LYS A 29 2.49 -7.64 -1.78
C LYS A 29 3.33 -8.89 -1.98
N ALA A 30 2.92 -10.04 -1.41
CA ALA A 30 3.60 -11.32 -1.56
C ALA A 30 3.51 -11.87 -3.00
N ASN A 31 2.41 -11.57 -3.70
CA ASN A 31 2.22 -11.94 -5.11
C ASN A 31 2.82 -10.92 -6.09
N ASP A 32 3.60 -9.93 -5.60
CA ASP A 32 4.20 -8.86 -6.41
C ASP A 32 3.17 -8.05 -7.23
N ILE A 33 1.92 -7.98 -6.75
CA ILE A 33 0.84 -7.24 -7.42
C ILE A 33 0.95 -5.76 -7.00
N PRO A 34 1.28 -4.83 -7.92
CA PRO A 34 1.53 -3.44 -7.58
C PRO A 34 0.25 -2.63 -7.36
N SER A 35 -0.87 -3.07 -7.95
CA SER A 35 -2.15 -2.37 -7.91
C SER A 35 -3.31 -3.35 -7.93
N VAL A 36 -4.36 -3.07 -7.16
CA VAL A 36 -5.61 -3.84 -7.17
C VAL A 36 -6.80 -2.92 -7.33
N GLN A 37 -7.85 -3.41 -7.96
CA GLN A 37 -9.09 -2.66 -8.11
C GLN A 37 -9.85 -2.60 -6.78
N MET A 38 -10.31 -1.40 -6.41
CA MET A 38 -10.99 -1.14 -5.15
C MET A 38 -12.30 -1.93 -5.04
N ASP A 39 -13.04 -2.05 -6.15
CA ASP A 39 -14.28 -2.82 -6.25
C ASP A 39 -14.10 -4.30 -5.89
N MET A 40 -12.98 -4.92 -6.27
CA MET A 40 -12.66 -6.30 -5.94
C MET A 40 -12.51 -6.48 -4.42
N MET A 41 -11.76 -5.56 -3.78
CA MET A 41 -11.57 -5.59 -2.33
C MET A 41 -12.86 -5.27 -1.57
N VAL A 42 -13.63 -4.28 -2.01
CA VAL A 42 -14.96 -3.95 -1.47
C VAL A 42 -15.89 -5.16 -1.57
N ARG A 43 -15.87 -5.88 -2.69
CA ARG A 43 -16.71 -7.05 -2.91
C ARG A 43 -16.33 -8.21 -2.00
N GLU A 44 -15.04 -8.46 -1.79
CA GLU A 44 -14.57 -9.48 -0.86
C GLU A 44 -14.96 -9.14 0.59
N LEU A 45 -14.77 -7.89 1.02
CA LEU A 45 -15.16 -7.43 2.35
C LEU A 45 -16.68 -7.51 2.57
N ASN A 46 -17.48 -7.13 1.57
CA ASN A 46 -18.93 -7.35 1.59
C ASN A 46 -19.30 -8.84 1.64
N GLY A 47 -18.55 -9.70 0.94
CA GLY A 47 -18.72 -11.15 1.00
C GLY A 47 -18.40 -11.75 2.38
N MET A 48 -17.53 -11.11 3.16
CA MET A 48 -17.22 -11.48 4.55
C MET A 48 -18.22 -10.91 5.57
N GLY A 49 -19.22 -10.13 5.12
CA GLY A 49 -20.26 -9.55 5.98
C GLY A 49 -19.98 -8.13 6.47
N TYR A 50 -18.91 -7.49 5.99
CA TYR A 50 -18.63 -6.08 6.29
C TYR A 50 -19.40 -5.18 5.34
N SER A 51 -20.11 -4.17 5.86
CA SER A 51 -20.75 -3.15 5.00
C SER A 51 -19.77 -2.00 4.76
N VAL A 52 -18.92 -2.13 3.74
CA VAL A 52 -17.91 -1.12 3.36
C VAL A 52 -18.13 -0.62 1.93
N ASN A 53 -17.88 0.66 1.71
CA ASN A 53 -17.92 1.31 0.40
C ASN A 53 -16.53 1.83 0.02
N ALA A 54 -16.31 2.05 -1.28
CA ALA A 54 -15.02 2.49 -1.82
C ALA A 54 -14.55 3.81 -1.16
N GLU A 55 -15.45 4.77 -0.96
CA GLU A 55 -15.14 6.07 -0.33
C GLU A 55 -14.62 5.91 1.12
N SER A 56 -15.30 5.12 1.95
CA SER A 56 -14.86 4.91 3.35
C SER A 56 -13.56 4.10 3.40
N MET A 57 -13.34 3.21 2.42
CA MET A 57 -12.08 2.48 2.29
C MET A 57 -10.93 3.38 1.90
N VAL A 58 -11.13 4.36 1.00
CA VAL A 58 -10.10 5.34 0.66
C VAL A 58 -9.58 6.02 1.93
N ASP A 59 -10.45 6.50 2.81
CA ASP A 59 -10.05 7.17 4.05
C ASP A 59 -9.31 6.24 5.04
N LEU A 60 -9.79 4.99 5.19
CA LEU A 60 -9.16 4.00 6.07
C LEU A 60 -7.77 3.57 5.55
N LEU A 61 -7.66 3.38 4.24
CA LEU A 61 -6.45 2.93 3.55
C LEU A 61 -5.43 4.05 3.38
N SER A 62 -5.88 5.31 3.29
CA SER A 62 -5.01 6.50 3.19
C SER A 62 -4.06 6.64 4.38
N ASN A 63 -4.45 6.12 5.55
CA ASN A 63 -3.62 6.13 6.77
C ASN A 63 -2.69 4.89 6.89
N SER A 64 -2.66 4.00 5.90
CA SER A 64 -1.85 2.77 5.95
C SER A 64 -0.44 2.98 5.40
N ASN A 65 0.57 2.51 6.14
CA ASN A 65 1.98 2.54 5.71
C ASN A 65 2.27 1.62 4.51
N TYR A 66 1.33 0.75 4.13
CA TYR A 66 1.51 -0.22 3.04
C TYR A 66 1.03 0.30 1.68
N ILE A 67 0.39 1.47 1.67
CA ILE A 67 -0.32 2.00 0.51
C ILE A 67 0.40 3.24 -0.01
N SER A 68 0.77 3.22 -1.28
CA SER A 68 1.45 4.33 -1.93
C SER A 68 0.44 5.37 -2.43
N LYS A 69 -0.69 4.89 -2.95
CA LYS A 69 -1.78 5.71 -3.46
C LYS A 69 -3.07 4.92 -3.37
N VAL A 70 -4.14 5.57 -2.96
CA VAL A 70 -5.47 4.98 -2.96
C VAL A 70 -6.44 5.92 -3.66
N THR A 71 -7.29 5.35 -4.49
CA THR A 71 -8.36 6.05 -5.21
C THR A 71 -9.63 5.20 -5.10
N THR A 72 -10.77 5.77 -5.49
CA THR A 72 -12.05 5.03 -5.53
C THR A 72 -12.04 3.84 -6.48
N ASP A 73 -11.09 3.81 -7.42
CA ASP A 73 -11.01 2.79 -8.47
C ASP A 73 -9.87 1.80 -8.21
N THR A 74 -8.72 2.27 -7.70
CA THR A 74 -7.52 1.44 -7.48
C THR A 74 -6.78 1.72 -6.17
N ILE A 75 -6.14 0.67 -5.66
CA ILE A 75 -5.24 0.68 -4.50
C ILE A 75 -3.85 0.31 -5.02
N ASP A 76 -2.92 1.27 -4.98
CA ASP A 76 -1.51 1.07 -5.34
C ASP A 76 -0.70 0.79 -4.07
N LEU A 77 -0.03 -0.36 -4.02
CA LEU A 77 0.78 -0.77 -2.88
C LEU A 77 2.19 -0.17 -2.93
N VAL A 78 2.81 0.01 -1.75
CA VAL A 78 4.22 0.39 -1.66
C VAL A 78 5.08 -0.81 -2.07
N HIS A 79 5.44 -0.84 -3.35
CA HIS A 79 6.49 -1.70 -3.89
C HIS A 79 7.88 -1.16 -3.53
N ARG A 80 8.85 -2.06 -3.31
CA ARG A 80 10.28 -1.70 -3.19
C ARG A 80 10.80 -0.95 -4.42
N HIS A 81 10.15 -1.11 -5.56
CA HIS A 81 10.42 -0.43 -6.82
C HIS A 81 9.42 0.70 -7.14
N SER A 82 8.66 1.18 -6.15
CA SER A 82 7.80 2.37 -6.30
C SER A 82 8.70 3.59 -6.42
N ASN A 83 9.03 3.87 -7.66
CA ASN A 83 9.99 4.84 -8.11
C ASN A 83 9.56 6.26 -7.68
N LYS A 84 10.06 6.71 -6.53
CA LYS A 84 10.21 8.14 -6.24
C LYS A 84 11.71 8.45 -6.20
N ASN A 85 12.18 8.96 -7.34
CA ASN A 85 13.48 9.59 -7.60
C ASN A 85 14.62 8.69 -8.12
N ASP A 86 14.37 8.11 -9.30
CA ASP A 86 15.36 7.57 -10.24
C ASP A 86 16.45 8.58 -10.72
N ASP A 87 16.38 9.83 -10.28
CA ASP A 87 17.42 10.85 -10.55
C ASP A 87 18.65 10.70 -9.66
N ALA A 88 18.49 10.18 -8.43
CA ALA A 88 19.59 10.05 -7.48
C ALA A 88 20.53 8.89 -7.87
N ASP A 89 19.98 7.76 -8.28
CA ASP A 89 20.76 6.57 -8.64
C ASP A 89 21.36 6.66 -10.05
N LYS A 90 20.65 7.22 -11.05
CA LYS A 90 21.27 7.55 -12.36
C LYS A 90 22.45 8.50 -12.20
N LYS A 91 22.36 9.53 -11.34
CA LYS A 91 23.49 10.42 -11.04
C LYS A 91 24.65 9.69 -10.37
N LYS A 92 24.40 8.76 -9.44
CA LYS A 92 25.46 7.97 -8.79
C LYS A 92 26.17 7.05 -9.78
N VAL A 93 25.44 6.33 -10.62
CA VAL A 93 26.03 5.44 -11.65
C VAL A 93 26.83 6.25 -12.67
N ARG A 94 26.28 7.38 -13.16
CA ARG A 94 27.01 8.29 -14.07
C ARG A 94 28.27 8.86 -13.42
N LYS A 95 28.21 9.24 -12.15
CA LYS A 95 29.37 9.76 -11.40
C LYS A 95 30.43 8.67 -11.16
N LEU A 96 30.03 7.42 -10.90
CA LEU A 96 30.94 6.28 -10.80
C LEU A 96 31.63 6.00 -12.14
N ALA A 97 30.87 5.94 -13.23
CA ALA A 97 31.39 5.68 -14.58
C ALA A 97 32.40 6.76 -15.01
N VAL A 98 32.09 8.04 -14.78
CA VAL A 98 32.99 9.17 -15.07
C VAL A 98 34.25 9.12 -14.21
N LYS A 99 34.13 8.76 -12.92
CA LYS A 99 35.28 8.65 -12.01
C LYS A 99 36.21 7.50 -12.41
N THR A 100 35.67 6.38 -12.86
CA THR A 100 36.44 5.24 -13.38
C THR A 100 37.11 5.57 -14.71
N ALA A 101 36.42 6.24 -15.63
CA ALA A 101 37.00 6.68 -16.90
C ALA A 101 38.17 7.66 -16.68
N LYS A 102 38.00 8.69 -15.83
CA LYS A 102 39.09 9.63 -15.50
C LYS A 102 40.28 8.97 -14.80
N LYS A 103 40.05 7.92 -13.99
CA LYS A 103 41.12 7.16 -13.33
C LYS A 103 41.92 6.30 -14.32
N LYS A 104 41.32 5.87 -15.44
CA LYS A 104 42.00 5.12 -16.51
C LYS A 104 42.74 6.00 -17.53
N VAL A 105 42.40 7.28 -17.63
CA VAL A 105 43.05 8.24 -18.57
C VAL A 105 44.35 8.83 -18.00
N LYS A 106 44.65 8.63 -16.71
CA LYS A 106 45.99 8.85 -16.15
C LYS A 106 46.75 7.52 -16.03
N LYS A 107 47.27 7.04 -17.16
CA LYS A 107 48.47 6.22 -17.23
C LYS A 107 49.18 6.52 -18.54
#